data_AF-A0A519UBU4-F1
#
_entry.id   AF-A0A519UBU4-F1
#
_cell.length_a   1.000
_cell.length_b   1.000
_cell.length_c   1.000
_cell.angle_alpha   90.00
_cell.angle_beta   90.00
_cell.angle_gamma   90.00
#
_symmetry.space_group_name_H-M   'P 1'
#
loop_
_entity.id
_entity.type
_entity.pdbx_description
1 polymer ?
#
loop_
_entity_poly.entity_id
_entity_poly.type
_entity_poly.pdbx_seq_one_letter_code
_entity_poly.pdbx_strand_id
1 'polypeptide(L)'
;MFPKYVALLPTLGLLAACSSGPSTEEKQTAQADNPAQTITTPKDELVHLPAPYESKSVTKRVDVIDWPAGKMPTAPAGFTVSEFAGGLKSPRWAYVAPNGDVFVAEATTLPKGAKKEVAAALRLDKSRSLQPTSANRITLFRDTNGDGKPDLRSEFLTGLNQPFGMLVMGDYFY
;
A
#
# COMPACT_ATOMS: atom_id res chain seq x y z
N MET A 1 66.61 -38.79 8.20
CA MET A 1 65.65 -39.56 9.02
C MET A 1 64.28 -39.37 8.39
N PHE A 2 63.84 -40.36 7.59
CA PHE A 2 62.54 -40.41 6.90
C PHE A 2 61.43 -40.93 7.86
N PRO A 3 60.14 -40.97 7.48
CA PRO A 3 59.14 -39.88 7.43
C PRO A 3 57.92 -40.28 8.30
N LYS A 4 56.81 -39.51 8.33
CA LYS A 4 55.42 -40.04 8.21
C LYS A 4 54.47 -38.91 7.85
N TYR A 5 54.05 -38.92 6.58
CA TYR A 5 52.84 -38.25 6.10
C TYR A 5 51.62 -38.94 6.71
N VAL A 6 50.64 -38.17 7.18
CA VAL A 6 49.26 -38.65 7.36
C VAL A 6 48.43 -37.93 6.33
N ALA A 7 48.07 -38.67 5.28
CA ALA A 7 46.96 -38.36 4.41
C ALA A 7 45.68 -38.87 5.09
N LEU A 8 44.65 -38.04 5.19
CA LEU A 8 43.28 -38.52 5.32
C LEU A 8 42.32 -37.61 4.51
N LEU A 9 41.37 -38.28 3.86
CA LEU A 9 40.59 -37.89 2.69
C LEU A 9 39.64 -36.69 2.87
N PRO A 10 39.20 -36.07 1.75
CA PRO A 10 38.09 -35.12 1.76
C PRO A 10 36.77 -35.89 1.90
N THR A 11 36.01 -35.62 2.96
CA THR A 11 34.59 -36.03 3.03
C THR A 11 33.76 -35.07 2.18
N LEU A 12 33.54 -35.48 0.94
CA LEU A 12 32.45 -35.02 0.08
C LEU A 12 31.15 -35.67 0.60
N GLY A 13 30.17 -34.87 1.04
CA GLY A 13 28.92 -35.37 1.62
C GLY A 13 27.74 -34.43 1.42
N LEU A 14 27.09 -34.58 0.26
CA LEU A 14 25.69 -34.26 -0.08
C LEU A 14 25.10 -32.89 0.34
N LEU A 15 25.11 -31.97 -0.63
CA LEU A 15 23.97 -31.08 -0.91
C LEU A 15 22.78 -31.95 -1.34
N ALA A 16 21.74 -32.06 -0.53
CA ALA A 16 20.45 -32.57 -0.98
C ALA A 16 19.30 -31.94 -0.18
N ALA A 17 18.38 -31.33 -0.94
CA ALA A 17 16.98 -31.07 -0.61
C ALA A 17 16.67 -29.99 0.46
N CYS A 18 16.54 -28.74 0.01
CA CYS A 18 15.49 -27.84 0.52
C CYS A 18 14.51 -27.54 -0.63
N SER A 19 13.77 -28.57 -1.03
CA SER A 19 12.59 -28.43 -1.92
C SER A 19 11.39 -29.27 -1.46
N SER A 20 11.53 -30.03 -0.37
CA SER A 20 10.43 -30.74 0.26
C SER A 20 9.84 -29.84 1.35
N GLY A 21 8.58 -29.46 1.18
CA GLY A 21 7.80 -28.81 2.23
C GLY A 21 7.73 -29.63 3.52
N PRO A 22 7.12 -29.08 4.59
CA PRO A 22 7.16 -29.66 5.92
C PRO A 22 6.71 -31.12 5.92
N SER A 23 7.40 -31.94 6.73
CA SER A 23 7.16 -33.37 6.80
C SER A 23 5.73 -33.66 7.32
N THR A 24 5.23 -34.87 7.07
CA THR A 24 3.91 -35.28 7.56
C THR A 24 3.82 -35.15 9.09
N GLU A 25 4.91 -35.41 9.80
CA GLU A 25 5.00 -35.25 11.24
C GLU A 25 4.94 -33.76 11.62
N GLU A 26 5.70 -32.89 10.95
CA GLU A 26 5.69 -31.43 11.19
C GLU A 26 4.31 -30.79 10.96
N LYS A 27 3.58 -31.27 9.94
CA LYS A 27 2.20 -30.84 9.67
C LYS A 27 1.22 -31.34 10.73
N GLN A 28 1.44 -32.54 11.28
CA GLN A 28 0.61 -33.09 12.34
C GLN A 28 0.81 -32.36 13.67
N THR A 29 2.05 -32.00 14.03
CA THR A 29 2.33 -31.20 15.24
C THR A 29 1.74 -29.80 15.12
N ALA A 30 1.89 -29.15 13.97
CA ALA A 30 1.30 -27.83 13.72
C ALA A 30 -0.25 -27.83 13.79
N GLN A 31 -0.88 -28.95 13.42
CA GLN A 31 -2.34 -29.14 13.51
C GLN A 31 -2.81 -29.44 14.94
N ALA A 32 -1.95 -30.03 15.78
CA ALA A 32 -2.23 -30.28 17.20
C ALA A 32 -2.11 -29.01 18.05
N ASP A 33 -1.14 -28.14 17.74
CA ASP A 33 -0.92 -26.87 18.46
C ASP A 33 -1.91 -25.77 18.05
N ASN A 34 -2.61 -25.93 16.92
CA ASN A 34 -3.60 -24.99 16.42
C ASN A 34 -4.84 -25.73 15.89
N PRO A 35 -5.63 -26.36 16.78
CA PRO A 35 -6.78 -27.15 16.36
C PRO A 35 -7.77 -26.27 15.60
N ALA A 36 -8.21 -26.74 14.43
CA ALA A 36 -9.24 -26.05 13.67
C ALA A 36 -10.49 -25.87 14.52
N GLN A 37 -10.88 -24.62 14.78
CA GLN A 37 -12.14 -24.32 15.44
C GLN A 37 -13.27 -24.60 14.45
N THR A 38 -13.95 -25.74 14.63
CA THR A 38 -15.20 -26.02 13.93
C THR A 38 -16.31 -25.32 14.72
N ILE A 39 -16.78 -24.18 14.23
CA ILE A 39 -17.98 -23.55 14.78
C ILE A 39 -19.19 -24.26 14.18
N THR A 40 -19.89 -25.03 15.00
CA THR A 40 -21.18 -25.61 14.63
C THR A 40 -22.24 -24.51 14.70
N THR A 41 -22.50 -23.83 13.59
CA THR A 41 -23.68 -22.96 13.50
C THR A 41 -24.93 -23.84 13.53
N PRO A 42 -25.85 -23.66 14.48
CA PRO A 42 -27.11 -24.40 14.48
C PRO A 42 -27.81 -24.19 13.14
N LYS A 43 -28.07 -25.29 12.42
CA LYS A 43 -28.71 -25.26 11.08
C LYS A 43 -30.13 -24.69 11.12
N ASP A 44 -30.76 -24.69 12.30
CA ASP A 44 -32.17 -24.36 12.50
C ASP A 44 -32.40 -22.99 13.19
N GLU A 45 -31.35 -22.20 13.41
CA GLU A 45 -31.53 -20.81 13.86
C GLU A 45 -31.84 -19.94 12.64
N LEU A 46 -33.12 -19.61 12.46
CA LEU A 46 -33.57 -18.67 11.44
C LEU A 46 -32.91 -17.31 11.68
N VAL A 47 -31.83 -17.04 10.95
CA VAL A 47 -31.17 -15.73 10.95
C VAL A 47 -32.13 -14.71 10.34
N HIS A 48 -32.79 -13.93 11.19
CA HIS A 48 -33.61 -12.80 10.76
C HIS A 48 -32.70 -11.65 10.32
N LEU A 49 -32.39 -11.61 9.02
CA LEU A 49 -31.70 -10.49 8.42
C LEU A 49 -32.71 -9.40 8.03
N PRO A 50 -32.34 -8.11 8.21
CA PRO A 50 -33.13 -7.01 7.67
C PRO A 50 -33.27 -7.16 6.15
N ALA A 51 -34.40 -6.72 5.61
CA ALA A 51 -34.61 -6.77 4.18
C ALA A 51 -33.56 -5.88 3.47
N PRO A 52 -33.12 -6.24 2.25
CA PRO A 52 -32.31 -5.32 1.45
C PRO A 52 -32.99 -3.94 1.38
N TYR A 53 -32.23 -2.89 1.72
CA TYR A 53 -32.69 -1.50 1.73
C TYR A 53 -33.75 -1.13 2.80
N GLU A 54 -33.82 -1.86 3.92
CA GLU A 54 -34.70 -1.52 5.05
C GLU A 54 -34.50 -0.10 5.60
N SER A 55 -33.29 0.45 5.46
CA SER A 55 -32.98 1.84 5.79
C SER A 55 -32.44 2.63 4.60
N LYS A 56 -32.58 3.96 4.67
CA LYS A 56 -31.99 4.86 3.68
C LYS A 56 -30.47 4.86 3.82
N SER A 57 -29.78 4.91 2.68
CA SER A 57 -28.33 5.13 2.66
C SER A 57 -27.98 6.49 3.27
N VAL A 58 -27.02 6.48 4.19
CA VAL A 58 -26.42 7.67 4.78
C VAL A 58 -24.93 7.69 4.50
N THR A 59 -24.35 8.88 4.41
CA THR A 59 -22.90 9.05 4.25
C THR A 59 -22.39 9.99 5.32
N LYS A 60 -21.41 9.54 6.10
CA LYS A 60 -20.65 10.39 7.03
C LYS A 60 -19.30 10.71 6.41
N ARG A 61 -19.19 11.88 5.78
CA ARG A 61 -17.91 12.35 5.22
C ARG A 61 -17.04 12.95 6.32
N VAL A 62 -15.74 12.89 6.11
CA VAL A 62 -14.74 13.56 6.96
C VAL A 62 -14.69 15.04 6.61
N ASP A 63 -14.31 15.88 7.58
CA ASP A 63 -13.91 17.26 7.33
C ASP A 63 -12.38 17.29 7.28
N VAL A 64 -11.81 17.67 6.13
CA VAL A 64 -10.36 17.73 5.97
C VAL A 64 -9.86 19.05 6.54
N ILE A 65 -9.04 18.94 7.58
CA ILE A 65 -8.28 20.04 8.17
C ILE A 65 -6.83 19.96 7.69
N ASP A 66 -6.19 21.11 7.52
CA ASP A 66 -4.76 21.15 7.25
C ASP A 66 -3.97 20.76 8.51
N TRP A 67 -2.73 20.30 8.31
CA TRP A 67 -1.85 20.01 9.43
C TRP A 67 -1.57 21.30 10.22
N PRO A 68 -1.76 21.29 11.55
CA PRO A 68 -1.32 22.42 12.36
C PRO A 68 0.19 22.60 12.21
N ALA A 69 0.64 23.86 12.17
CA ALA A 69 2.05 24.17 12.02
C ALA A 69 2.91 23.44 13.07
N GLY A 70 3.96 22.75 12.62
CA GLY A 70 4.87 21.99 13.49
C GLY A 70 4.28 20.74 14.12
N LYS A 71 3.09 20.28 13.69
CA LYS A 71 2.50 19.01 14.14
C LYS A 71 2.64 17.94 13.06
N MET A 72 2.96 16.73 13.49
CA MET A 72 3.01 15.53 12.66
C MET A 72 2.35 14.35 13.41
N PRO A 73 1.95 13.28 12.71
CA PRO A 73 1.50 12.05 13.36
C PRO A 73 2.54 11.49 14.34
N THR A 74 2.07 10.94 15.46
CA THR A 74 2.93 10.24 16.42
C THR A 74 3.25 8.85 15.90
N ALA A 75 4.54 8.57 15.71
CA ALA A 75 5.02 7.25 15.33
C ALA A 75 5.00 6.29 16.54
N PRO A 76 4.82 4.98 16.32
CA PRO A 76 5.11 3.98 17.35
C PRO A 76 6.57 4.02 17.82
N ALA A 77 6.84 3.44 19.00
CA ALA A 77 8.21 3.36 19.52
C ALA A 77 9.16 2.66 18.52
N GLY A 78 10.36 3.23 18.34
CA GLY A 78 11.35 2.75 17.36
C GLY A 78 11.18 3.30 15.94
N PHE A 79 10.13 4.09 15.68
CA PHE A 79 9.90 4.73 14.39
C PHE A 79 9.93 6.25 14.50
N THR A 80 10.29 6.90 13.40
CA THR A 80 10.16 8.35 13.22
C THR A 80 9.30 8.59 11.99
N VAL A 81 8.39 9.57 12.08
CA VAL A 81 7.64 10.07 10.94
C VAL A 81 8.25 11.42 10.56
N SER A 82 8.49 11.63 9.27
CA SER A 82 8.86 12.92 8.69
C SER A 82 7.97 13.19 7.48
N GLU A 83 7.72 14.47 7.18
CA GLU A 83 7.06 14.83 5.92
C GLU A 83 8.04 14.66 4.75
N PHE A 84 7.71 13.74 3.84
CA PHE A 84 8.48 13.54 2.61
C PHE A 84 8.13 14.60 1.55
N ALA A 85 6.84 14.79 1.26
CA ALA A 85 6.36 15.78 0.31
C ALA A 85 4.91 16.21 0.61
N GLY A 86 4.63 17.50 0.39
CA GLY A 86 3.31 18.11 0.58
C GLY A 86 2.72 18.71 -0.71
N GLY A 87 1.51 19.26 -0.60
CA GLY A 87 0.86 19.98 -1.71
C GLY A 87 0.47 19.09 -2.90
N LEU A 88 0.10 17.83 -2.63
CA LEU A 88 -0.43 16.90 -3.61
C LEU A 88 -1.94 17.13 -3.82
N LYS A 89 -2.40 16.96 -5.05
CA LYS A 89 -3.79 17.11 -5.50
C LYS A 89 -4.44 15.73 -5.62
N SER A 90 -5.14 15.33 -4.56
CA SER A 90 -5.82 14.03 -4.50
C SER A 90 -4.89 12.83 -4.84
N PRO A 91 -3.79 12.66 -4.08
CA PRO A 91 -2.90 11.51 -4.30
C PRO A 91 -3.64 10.20 -4.03
N ARG A 92 -3.49 9.20 -4.91
CA ARG A 92 -4.20 7.91 -4.83
C ARG A 92 -3.29 6.69 -4.70
N TRP A 93 -2.10 6.76 -5.27
CA TRP A 93 -1.14 5.67 -5.26
C TRP A 93 0.28 6.24 -5.19
N ALA A 94 1.13 5.63 -4.38
CA ALA A 94 2.55 5.91 -4.32
C ALA A 94 3.33 4.63 -4.67
N TYR A 95 4.40 4.77 -5.44
CA TYR A 95 5.24 3.65 -5.87
C TYR A 95 6.72 4.06 -5.76
N VAL A 96 7.51 3.25 -5.07
CA VAL A 96 8.97 3.41 -4.98
C VAL A 96 9.60 2.49 -6.02
N ALA A 97 10.26 3.06 -7.01
CA ALA A 97 10.94 2.31 -8.06
C ALA A 97 12.29 1.74 -7.57
N PRO A 98 12.86 0.74 -8.28
CA PRO A 98 14.13 0.12 -7.88
C PRO A 98 15.32 1.10 -7.78
N ASN A 99 15.26 2.23 -8.47
CA ASN A 99 16.29 3.28 -8.42
C ASN A 99 16.06 4.30 -7.28
N GLY A 100 15.06 4.11 -6.43
CA GLY A 100 14.72 5.00 -5.31
C GLY A 100 13.77 6.15 -5.65
N ASP A 101 13.41 6.33 -6.92
CA ASP A 101 12.42 7.32 -7.31
C ASP A 101 11.05 7.00 -6.72
N VAL A 102 10.35 8.03 -6.25
CA VAL A 102 8.98 7.91 -5.74
C VAL A 102 8.01 8.53 -6.73
N PHE A 103 7.11 7.72 -7.27
CA PHE A 103 6.04 8.16 -8.15
C PHE A 103 4.73 8.27 -7.37
N VAL A 104 3.98 9.33 -7.61
CA VAL A 104 2.66 9.55 -7.01
C VAL A 104 1.62 9.83 -8.10
N ALA A 105 0.58 9.02 -8.14
CA ALA A 105 -0.58 9.24 -9.01
C ALA A 105 -1.53 10.24 -8.36
N GLU A 106 -1.80 11.35 -9.05
CA GLU A 106 -2.64 12.45 -8.56
C GLU A 106 -3.91 12.55 -9.42
N ALA A 107 -5.06 12.23 -8.83
CA ALA A 107 -6.32 12.16 -9.56
C ALA A 107 -7.55 12.34 -8.68
N THR A 108 -8.58 12.98 -9.22
CA THR A 108 -9.91 13.03 -8.61
C THR A 108 -11.00 12.66 -9.60
N THR A 109 -12.17 12.30 -9.05
CA THR A 109 -13.37 12.03 -9.86
C THR A 109 -14.13 13.32 -10.04
N LEU A 110 -14.31 13.72 -11.30
CA LEU A 110 -15.02 14.94 -11.62
C LEU A 110 -16.50 14.81 -11.27
N PRO A 111 -17.11 15.86 -10.71
CA PRO A 111 -18.54 15.90 -10.45
C PRO A 111 -19.31 15.69 -11.75
N LYS A 112 -20.44 14.97 -11.66
CA LYS A 112 -21.40 14.86 -12.75
C LYS A 112 -22.73 15.45 -12.30
N GLY A 113 -23.26 16.38 -13.08
CA GLY A 113 -24.56 17.00 -12.88
C GLY A 113 -24.45 18.36 -12.19
N ALA A 114 -25.27 19.31 -12.67
CA ALA A 114 -25.17 20.74 -12.34
C ALA A 114 -25.02 21.04 -10.84
N LYS A 115 -25.78 20.37 -9.96
CA LYS A 115 -25.68 20.58 -8.50
C LYS A 115 -24.30 20.24 -7.94
N LYS A 116 -23.71 19.13 -8.38
CA LYS A 116 -22.39 18.69 -7.91
C LYS A 116 -21.28 19.55 -8.52
N GLU A 117 -21.44 19.97 -9.78
CA GLU A 117 -20.49 20.86 -10.45
C GLU A 117 -20.44 22.22 -9.77
N VAL A 118 -21.59 22.83 -9.46
CA VAL A 118 -21.66 24.09 -8.70
C VAL A 118 -21.08 23.92 -7.29
N ALA A 119 -21.42 22.83 -6.59
CA ALA A 119 -20.87 22.57 -5.27
C ALA A 119 -19.34 22.39 -5.28
N ALA A 120 -18.79 21.75 -6.33
CA ALA A 120 -17.35 21.60 -6.52
C ALA A 120 -16.68 22.95 -6.83
N ALA A 121 -17.26 23.74 -7.73
CA ALA A 121 -16.74 25.06 -8.12
C ALA A 121 -16.71 26.03 -6.92
N LEU A 122 -17.73 25.96 -6.06
CA LEU A 122 -17.81 26.75 -4.83
C LEU A 122 -17.09 26.10 -3.63
N ARG A 123 -16.44 24.94 -3.81
CA ARG A 123 -15.71 24.17 -2.78
C ARG A 123 -16.52 23.94 -1.49
N LEU A 124 -17.79 23.58 -1.65
CA LEU A 124 -18.71 23.37 -0.52
C LEU A 124 -18.48 22.01 0.18
N ASP A 125 -17.72 21.10 -0.43
CA ASP A 125 -17.38 19.80 0.17
C ASP A 125 -16.17 19.91 1.09
N LYS A 126 -16.42 19.94 2.41
CA LYS A 126 -15.38 19.97 3.44
C LYS A 126 -14.45 18.75 3.43
N SER A 127 -14.89 17.63 2.87
CA SER A 127 -14.04 16.45 2.71
C SER A 127 -12.99 16.60 1.61
N ARG A 128 -13.09 17.67 0.81
CA ARG A 128 -12.22 17.96 -0.34
C ARG A 128 -12.21 16.83 -1.38
N SER A 129 -13.19 15.92 -1.34
CA SER A 129 -13.33 14.80 -2.29
C SER A 129 -13.94 15.25 -3.62
N LEU A 130 -14.78 16.28 -3.58
CA LEU A 130 -15.47 16.84 -4.73
C LEU A 130 -14.71 18.06 -5.26
N GLN A 131 -13.97 17.88 -6.34
CA GLN A 131 -13.12 18.93 -6.94
C GLN A 131 -13.58 19.25 -8.36
N PRO A 132 -13.49 20.52 -8.80
CA PRO A 132 -13.92 20.93 -10.14
C PRO A 132 -12.97 20.45 -11.24
N THR A 133 -11.72 20.14 -10.89
CA THR A 133 -10.67 19.68 -11.82
C THR A 133 -9.89 18.51 -11.22
N SER A 134 -9.27 17.71 -12.07
CA SER A 134 -8.37 16.62 -11.70
C SER A 134 -6.94 16.95 -12.13
N ALA A 135 -5.95 16.58 -11.32
CA ALA A 135 -4.55 16.73 -11.68
C ALA A 135 -4.17 15.80 -12.85
N ASN A 136 -4.68 14.57 -12.85
CA ASN A 136 -4.56 13.63 -13.95
C ASN A 136 -3.11 13.47 -14.43
N ARG A 137 -2.22 13.26 -13.47
CA ARG A 137 -0.77 13.14 -13.69
C ARG A 137 -0.13 12.12 -12.77
N ILE A 138 1.09 11.75 -13.12
CA ILE A 138 2.04 11.07 -12.26
C ILE A 138 3.15 12.07 -11.94
N THR A 139 3.40 12.30 -10.65
CA THR A 139 4.50 13.14 -10.17
C THR A 139 5.65 12.27 -9.72
N LEU A 140 6.86 12.63 -10.16
CA LEU A 140 8.11 12.02 -9.74
C LEU A 140 8.75 12.86 -8.63
N PHE A 141 9.23 12.18 -7.61
CA PHE A 141 10.11 12.69 -6.57
C PHE A 141 11.42 11.93 -6.59
N ARG A 142 12.54 12.65 -6.51
CA ARG A 142 13.87 12.05 -6.38
C ARG A 142 14.61 12.66 -5.20
N ASP A 143 15.06 11.80 -4.31
CA ASP A 143 15.95 12.10 -3.20
C ASP A 143 17.32 11.50 -3.54
N THR A 144 18.31 12.36 -3.77
CA THR A 144 19.65 11.96 -4.21
C THR A 144 20.62 11.75 -3.05
N ASN A 145 20.29 12.27 -1.87
CA ASN A 145 21.17 12.24 -0.69
C ASN A 145 20.65 11.30 0.41
N GLY A 146 19.42 10.78 0.28
CA GLY A 146 18.81 9.83 1.19
C GLY A 146 18.36 10.45 2.52
N ASP A 147 18.17 11.78 2.59
CA ASP A 147 17.77 12.49 3.81
C ASP A 147 16.25 12.46 4.07
N GLY A 148 15.48 11.86 3.16
CA GLY A 148 14.03 11.78 3.23
C GLY A 148 13.33 13.05 2.77
N LYS A 149 14.02 13.95 2.07
CA LYS A 149 13.46 15.13 1.41
C LYS A 149 13.84 15.09 -0.07
N PRO A 150 12.86 15.12 -0.98
CA PRO A 150 13.16 15.06 -2.40
C PRO A 150 13.83 16.35 -2.87
N ASP A 151 14.99 16.21 -3.51
CA ASP A 151 15.71 17.28 -4.21
C ASP A 151 14.98 17.72 -5.50
N LEU A 152 14.25 16.78 -6.11
CA LEU A 152 13.51 17.01 -7.35
C LEU A 152 12.04 16.63 -7.17
N ARG A 153 11.18 17.49 -7.69
CA ARG A 153 9.76 17.21 -7.97
C ARG A 153 9.44 17.60 -9.40
N SER A 154 8.89 16.69 -10.19
CA SER A 154 8.48 16.97 -11.57
C SER A 154 7.19 16.25 -11.97
N GLU A 155 6.51 16.76 -12.99
CA GLU A 155 5.42 16.03 -13.64
C GLU A 155 6.03 15.01 -14.60
N PHE A 156 5.98 13.73 -14.25
CA PHE A 156 6.57 12.66 -15.04
C PHE A 156 5.69 12.31 -16.24
N LEU A 157 4.38 12.17 -16.01
CA LEU A 157 3.38 11.97 -17.06
C LEU A 157 2.15 12.84 -16.78
N THR A 158 1.61 13.48 -17.81
CA THR A 158 0.45 14.39 -17.73
C THR A 158 -0.61 14.02 -18.76
N GLY A 159 -1.82 14.57 -18.62
CA GLY A 159 -2.91 14.32 -19.57
C GLY A 159 -3.50 12.91 -19.46
N LEU A 160 -3.31 12.26 -18.31
CA LEU A 160 -3.85 10.94 -18.02
C LEU A 160 -5.34 11.05 -17.68
N ASN A 161 -6.03 9.91 -17.55
CA ASN A 161 -7.42 9.88 -17.12
C ASN A 161 -7.55 9.05 -15.85
N GLN A 162 -7.56 9.73 -14.71
CA GLN A 162 -7.64 9.12 -13.39
C GLN A 162 -6.61 7.99 -13.15
N PRO A 163 -5.30 8.26 -13.33
CA PRO A 163 -4.26 7.25 -13.19
C PRO A 163 -4.29 6.57 -11.82
N PHE A 164 -4.02 5.26 -11.81
CA PHE A 164 -3.94 4.45 -10.61
C PHE A 164 -3.07 3.22 -10.87
N GLY A 165 -2.23 2.86 -9.89
CA GLY A 165 -1.23 1.82 -10.06
C GLY A 165 -0.08 2.30 -10.95
N MET A 166 1.14 1.95 -10.57
CA MET A 166 2.36 2.22 -11.35
C MET A 166 3.34 1.07 -11.13
N LEU A 167 4.11 0.70 -12.15
CA LEU A 167 5.16 -0.31 -12.03
C LEU A 167 6.30 -0.04 -13.02
N VAL A 168 7.53 -0.07 -12.52
CA VAL A 168 8.71 -0.16 -13.39
C VAL A 168 9.08 -1.63 -13.55
N MET A 169 9.16 -2.11 -14.80
CA MET A 169 9.58 -3.47 -15.13
C MET A 169 10.48 -3.44 -16.36
N GLY A 170 11.75 -3.79 -16.18
CA GLY A 170 12.76 -3.60 -17.22
C GLY A 170 12.84 -2.13 -17.62
N ASP A 171 12.77 -1.87 -18.93
CA ASP A 171 12.81 -0.51 -19.49
C ASP A 171 11.41 0.11 -19.66
N TYR A 172 10.38 -0.50 -19.07
CA TYR A 172 9.00 -0.05 -19.20
C TYR A 172 8.46 0.54 -17.89
N PHE A 173 7.67 1.59 -18.05
CA PHE A 173 6.83 2.16 -17.01
C PHE A 173 5.35 1.87 -17.35
N TYR A 174 4.67 1.19 -16.44
CA TYR A 174 3.24 0.87 -16.51
C TYR A 174 2.44 1.77 -15.59
#